data_AF-A0A535C8X6-F1
#
_entry.id   AF-A0A535C8X6-F1
#
_cell.length_a   1.000
_cell.length_b   1.000
_cell.length_c   1.000
_cell.angle_alpha   90.00
_cell.angle_beta   90.00
_cell.angle_gamma   90.00
#
_symmetry.space_group_name_H-M   'P 1'
#
loop_
_entity.id
_entity.type
_entity.pdbx_description
1 polymer ?
#
loop_
_entity_poly.entity_id
_entity_poly.type
_entity_poly.pdbx_seq_one_letter_code
_entity_poly.pdbx_strand_id
1 'polypeptide(L)'
;DDFRDGRTDVLVGTQLVAKGLDLPAVTLAAVIAADVTLNLPDYRAAERTFQLLAQVAGRAGRGSRPGRVVFQTYAPDHFAIRAAARLDLDAFADEELARRRLLGYPPSGVLARLLIADPDRGRANTRGAAAAEAVRTAGVDVFGPLPAYVARRAGRWRVQVVLRAADVEQRAEALARVPAGVAIDVDPESLL
;
A
#
# COMPACT_ATOMS: atom_id res chain seq x y z
N ASP A 1 -23.75 11.37 -16.64
CA ASP A 1 -25.05 12.05 -16.60
C ASP A 1 -26.20 11.07 -16.42
N ASP A 2 -26.30 10.00 -17.21
CA ASP A 2 -27.35 8.97 -17.09
C ASP A 2 -27.56 8.39 -15.68
N PHE A 3 -26.49 8.08 -14.94
CA PHE A 3 -26.59 7.58 -13.56
C PHE A 3 -27.03 8.67 -12.54
N ARG A 4 -26.65 9.93 -12.75
CA ARG A 4 -27.12 11.05 -11.91
C ARG A 4 -28.60 11.36 -12.18
N ASP A 5 -29.02 11.20 -13.42
CA ASP A 5 -30.39 11.43 -13.88
C ASP A 5 -31.32 10.24 -13.56
N GLY A 6 -30.82 9.19 -12.89
CA GLY A 6 -31.60 8.00 -12.54
C GLY A 6 -31.97 7.11 -13.74
N ARG A 7 -31.31 7.28 -14.90
CA ARG A 7 -31.48 6.45 -16.10
C ARG A 7 -30.64 5.17 -16.06
N THR A 8 -29.88 4.96 -14.99
CA THR A 8 -29.03 3.79 -14.79
C THR A 8 -29.03 3.40 -13.31
N ASP A 9 -29.33 2.14 -13.01
CA ASP A 9 -29.49 1.65 -11.63
C ASP A 9 -28.20 1.10 -11.02
N VAL A 10 -27.24 0.68 -11.86
CA VAL A 10 -25.99 0.04 -11.42
C VAL A 10 -24.79 0.71 -12.08
N LEU A 11 -23.84 1.13 -11.26
CA LEU A 11 -22.54 1.63 -11.70
C LEU A 11 -21.44 0.73 -11.16
N VAL A 12 -20.64 0.17 -12.06
CA VAL A 12 -19.45 -0.63 -11.72
C VAL A 12 -18.21 0.18 -12.07
N GLY A 13 -17.25 0.25 -11.15
CA GLY A 13 -16.03 1.00 -11.38
C GLY A 13 -14.89 0.57 -10.48
N THR A 14 -13.67 0.92 -10.88
CA THR A 14 -12.49 0.84 -10.03
C THR A 14 -12.45 2.04 -9.08
N GLN A 15 -11.50 2.07 -8.14
CA GLN A 15 -11.33 3.12 -7.11
C GLN A 15 -11.46 4.57 -7.62
N LEU A 16 -11.13 4.81 -8.89
CA LEU A 16 -11.18 6.11 -9.57
C LEU A 16 -12.60 6.57 -9.93
N VAL A 17 -13.55 5.67 -10.20
CA VAL A 17 -14.89 6.03 -10.71
C VAL A 17 -15.73 6.74 -9.64
N ALA A 18 -15.44 6.55 -8.35
CA ALA A 18 -16.23 7.15 -7.29
C ALA A 18 -15.67 8.50 -6.77
N LYS A 19 -14.42 8.87 -7.08
CA LYS A 19 -13.83 10.14 -6.62
C LYS A 19 -14.44 11.32 -7.38
N GLY A 20 -15.11 12.23 -6.66
CA GLY A 20 -15.71 13.45 -7.23
C GLY A 20 -17.14 13.29 -7.76
N LEU A 21 -17.70 12.09 -7.69
CA LEU A 21 -19.12 11.84 -7.96
C LEU A 21 -19.91 11.93 -6.66
N ASP A 22 -20.51 13.10 -6.42
CA ASP A 22 -21.60 13.21 -5.46
C ASP A 22 -22.86 12.55 -6.05
N LEU A 23 -23.35 11.52 -5.36
CA LEU A 23 -24.43 10.66 -5.83
C LEU A 23 -25.47 10.50 -4.71
N PRO A 24 -26.22 11.56 -4.38
CA PRO A 24 -27.14 11.59 -3.24
C PRO A 24 -28.28 10.55 -3.34
N ALA A 25 -28.56 10.04 -4.54
CA ALA A 25 -29.54 8.98 -4.76
C ALA A 25 -29.02 7.56 -4.44
N VAL A 26 -27.71 7.38 -4.22
CA VAL A 26 -27.11 6.07 -3.96
C VAL A 26 -27.35 5.65 -2.51
N THR A 27 -28.12 4.58 -2.38
CA THR A 27 -28.49 3.97 -1.08
C THR A 27 -27.79 2.62 -0.85
N LEU A 28 -27.09 2.09 -1.85
CA LEU A 28 -26.31 0.86 -1.73
C LEU A 28 -24.94 1.06 -2.38
N ALA A 29 -23.87 0.78 -1.62
CA ALA A 29 -22.53 0.63 -2.15
C ALA A 29 -21.99 -0.77 -1.81
N ALA A 30 -21.30 -1.39 -2.75
CA ALA A 30 -20.65 -2.67 -2.55
C ALA A 30 -19.17 -2.58 -2.94
N VAL A 31 -18.29 -3.04 -2.05
CA VAL A 31 -16.88 -3.28 -2.39
C VAL A 31 -16.71 -4.77 -2.58
N ILE A 32 -16.41 -5.15 -3.82
CA ILE A 32 -16.14 -6.53 -4.21
C ILE A 32 -14.65 -6.80 -4.05
N ALA A 33 -14.32 -7.92 -3.40
CA ALA A 33 -12.94 -8.36 -3.16
C ALA A 33 -12.07 -7.33 -2.42
N ALA A 34 -12.49 -6.96 -1.21
CA ALA A 34 -11.70 -6.09 -0.32
C ALA A 34 -10.30 -6.67 0.00
N ASP A 35 -10.10 -7.97 -0.18
CA ASP A 35 -8.83 -8.67 0.03
C ASP A 35 -7.74 -8.28 -0.96
N VAL A 36 -8.08 -7.71 -2.12
CA VAL A 36 -7.10 -7.38 -3.16
C VAL A 36 -6.04 -6.43 -2.62
N THR A 37 -6.45 -5.42 -1.85
CA THR A 37 -5.52 -4.46 -1.25
C THR A 37 -4.85 -4.98 0.01
N LEU A 38 -5.50 -5.85 0.77
CA LEU A 38 -4.91 -6.50 1.95
C LEU A 38 -3.75 -7.41 1.60
N ASN A 39 -3.82 -8.09 0.45
CA ASN A 39 -2.81 -9.05 0.02
C ASN A 39 -1.69 -8.43 -0.81
N LEU A 40 -1.65 -7.10 -0.95
CA LEU A 40 -0.51 -6.43 -1.57
C LEU A 40 0.72 -6.61 -0.67
N PRO A 41 1.91 -6.89 -1.24
CA PRO A 41 3.16 -7.03 -0.49
C PRO A 41 3.70 -5.65 -0.08
N ASP A 42 2.88 -4.89 0.65
CA ASP A 42 3.14 -3.53 1.09
C ASP A 42 2.81 -3.41 2.58
N TYR A 43 3.69 -2.78 3.37
CA TYR A 43 3.47 -2.62 4.81
C TYR A 43 2.25 -1.75 5.14
N ARG A 44 1.77 -0.94 4.18
CA ARG A 44 0.56 -0.10 4.30
C ARG A 44 -0.69 -0.76 3.73
N ALA A 45 -0.67 -2.06 3.38
CA ALA A 45 -1.80 -2.77 2.80
C ALA A 45 -3.08 -2.66 3.67
N ALA A 46 -2.95 -2.83 4.99
CA ALA A 46 -4.06 -2.71 5.94
C ALA A 46 -4.63 -1.27 5.99
N GLU A 47 -3.75 -0.27 6.10
CA GLU A 47 -4.11 1.16 6.07
C GLU A 47 -4.86 1.55 4.80
N ARG A 48 -4.32 1.16 3.63
CA ARG A 48 -4.96 1.44 2.34
C ARG A 48 -6.32 0.78 2.24
N THR A 49 -6.44 -0.47 2.69
CA THR A 49 -7.72 -1.18 2.70
C THR A 49 -8.72 -0.44 3.58
N PHE A 50 -8.36 -0.09 4.81
CA PHE A 50 -9.22 0.68 5.71
C PHE A 50 -9.68 2.00 5.07
N GLN A 51 -8.75 2.79 4.54
CA GLN A 51 -9.06 4.09 3.92
C GLN A 51 -10.02 3.95 2.73
N LEU A 52 -9.83 2.94 1.88
CA LEU A 52 -10.69 2.69 0.73
C LEU A 52 -12.10 2.29 1.16
N LEU A 53 -12.21 1.34 2.09
CA LEU A 53 -13.49 0.86 2.59
C LEU A 53 -14.25 1.96 3.34
N ALA A 54 -13.56 2.71 4.21
CA ALA A 54 -14.12 3.85 4.93
C ALA A 54 -14.57 4.96 3.96
N GLN A 55 -13.81 5.23 2.90
CA GLN A 55 -14.19 6.20 1.87
C GLN A 55 -15.45 5.78 1.13
N VAL A 56 -15.56 4.50 0.75
CA VAL A 56 -16.77 3.97 0.09
C VAL A 56 -17.96 4.03 1.05
N ALA A 57 -17.75 3.63 2.31
CA ALA A 57 -18.80 3.66 3.31
C ALA A 57 -19.30 5.09 3.59
N GLY A 58 -18.39 6.07 3.64
CA GLY A 58 -18.74 7.49 3.81
C GLY A 58 -19.38 8.16 2.58
N ARG A 59 -19.55 7.44 1.45
CA ARG A 59 -20.23 7.94 0.24
C ARG A 59 -21.68 7.46 0.13
N ALA A 60 -22.00 6.29 0.68
CA ALA A 60 -23.38 5.82 0.70
C ALA A 60 -24.17 6.56 1.78
N GLY A 61 -25.44 6.91 1.50
CA GLY A 61 -26.33 7.46 2.53
C GLY A 61 -26.10 8.92 2.92
N ARG A 62 -25.47 9.74 2.06
CA ARG A 62 -25.36 11.20 2.27
C ARG A 62 -26.66 11.97 2.04
N GLY A 63 -27.68 11.33 1.46
CA GLY A 63 -29.00 11.92 1.25
C GLY A 63 -29.93 11.69 2.45
N SER A 64 -31.22 11.96 2.26
CA SER A 64 -32.27 11.73 3.28
C SER A 64 -32.62 10.26 3.52
N ARG A 65 -32.10 9.34 2.68
CA ARG A 65 -32.35 7.90 2.77
C ARG A 65 -31.14 7.17 3.37
N PRO A 66 -31.35 6.21 4.29
CA PRO A 66 -30.27 5.44 4.86
C PRO A 66 -29.51 4.67 3.77
N GLY A 67 -28.19 4.77 3.82
CA GLY A 67 -27.30 4.01 2.95
C GLY A 67 -26.93 2.67 3.57
N ARG A 68 -26.79 1.64 2.74
CA ARG A 68 -26.20 0.36 3.11
C ARG A 68 -24.88 0.18 2.38
N VAL A 69 -23.90 -0.38 3.06
CA VAL A 69 -22.59 -0.69 2.49
C VAL A 69 -22.31 -2.17 2.72
N VAL A 70 -21.87 -2.87 1.68
CA VAL A 70 -21.53 -4.29 1.74
C VAL A 70 -20.09 -4.48 1.33
N PHE A 71 -19.30 -5.16 2.17
CA PHE A 71 -17.94 -5.56 1.85
C PHE A 71 -17.90 -7.06 1.63
N GLN A 72 -17.44 -7.49 0.46
CA GLN A 72 -17.12 -8.89 0.21
C GLN A 72 -15.64 -9.10 0.48
N THR A 73 -15.33 -10.00 1.42
CA THR A 73 -13.97 -10.37 1.81
C THR A 73 -13.90 -11.83 2.21
N TYR A 74 -12.74 -12.45 1.98
CA TYR A 74 -12.39 -13.76 2.53
C TYR A 74 -11.82 -13.69 3.95
N ALA A 75 -11.44 -12.50 4.43
CA ALA A 75 -10.88 -12.26 5.75
C ALA A 75 -11.78 -11.31 6.59
N PRO A 76 -13.03 -11.69 6.89
CA PRO A 76 -13.98 -10.82 7.61
C PRO A 76 -13.51 -10.44 9.02
N ASP A 77 -12.66 -11.26 9.64
CA ASP A 77 -12.12 -11.04 10.97
C ASP A 77 -10.88 -10.14 11.00
N HIS A 78 -10.32 -9.80 9.83
CA HIS A 78 -9.15 -8.92 9.76
C HIS A 78 -9.48 -7.55 10.36
N PHE A 79 -8.61 -7.05 11.26
CA PHE A 79 -8.87 -5.83 12.04
C PHE A 79 -9.24 -4.62 11.16
N ALA A 80 -8.52 -4.42 10.04
CA ALA A 80 -8.81 -3.35 9.09
C ALA A 80 -10.22 -3.44 8.47
N ILE A 81 -10.71 -4.65 8.20
CA ILE A 81 -12.08 -4.86 7.68
C ILE A 81 -13.10 -4.55 8.76
N ARG A 82 -12.92 -5.09 9.97
CA ARG A 82 -13.84 -4.90 11.10
C ARG A 82 -13.96 -3.43 11.48
N ALA A 83 -12.84 -2.73 11.55
CA ALA A 83 -12.80 -1.31 11.84
C ALA A 83 -13.46 -0.49 10.72
N ALA A 84 -13.17 -0.79 9.45
CA ALA A 84 -13.80 -0.11 8.33
C ALA A 84 -15.32 -0.30 8.27
N ALA A 85 -15.81 -1.51 8.58
CA ALA A 85 -17.25 -1.82 8.64
C ALA A 85 -18.00 -1.01 9.71
N ARG A 86 -17.29 -0.55 10.74
CA ARG A 86 -17.81 0.27 11.84
C ARG A 86 -17.45 1.75 11.72
N LEU A 87 -16.68 2.13 10.70
CA LEU A 87 -16.05 3.45 10.58
C LEU A 87 -15.26 3.86 11.83
N ASP A 88 -14.64 2.88 12.49
CA ASP A 88 -13.92 3.05 13.74
C ASP A 88 -12.43 3.27 13.46
N LEU A 89 -12.06 4.55 13.28
CA LEU A 89 -10.68 4.95 13.00
C LEU A 89 -9.75 4.67 14.18
N ASP A 90 -10.22 4.89 15.41
CA ASP A 90 -9.40 4.76 16.61
C ASP A 90 -9.00 3.30 16.82
N ALA A 91 -9.96 2.36 16.74
CA ALA A 91 -9.67 0.94 16.82
C ALA A 91 -8.74 0.45 15.71
N PHE A 92 -8.86 1.01 14.49
CA PHE A 92 -7.92 0.71 13.41
C PHE A 92 -6.51 1.22 13.74
N ALA A 93 -6.40 2.49 14.14
CA ALA A 93 -5.13 3.16 14.39
C ALA A 93 -4.36 2.51 15.53
N ASP A 94 -5.04 2.15 16.62
CA ASP A 94 -4.42 1.50 17.77
C ASP A 94 -3.76 0.18 17.40
N GLU A 95 -4.49 -0.70 16.68
CA GLU A 95 -3.99 -2.00 16.24
C GLU A 95 -2.87 -1.84 15.20
N GLU A 96 -3.06 -1.01 14.18
CA GLU A 96 -2.07 -0.80 13.12
C GLU A 96 -0.76 -0.22 13.67
N LEU A 97 -0.84 0.78 14.56
CA LEU A 97 0.34 1.39 15.17
C LEU A 97 1.05 0.43 16.13
N ALA A 98 0.33 -0.39 16.88
CA ALA A 98 0.94 -1.42 17.73
C ALA A 98 1.72 -2.44 16.89
N ARG A 99 1.13 -2.90 15.78
CA ARG A 99 1.79 -3.83 14.84
C ARG A 99 3.01 -3.19 14.17
N ARG A 100 2.94 -1.94 13.75
CA ARG A 100 4.07 -1.21 13.15
C ARG A 100 5.21 -1.05 14.13
N ARG A 101 4.92 -0.68 15.39
CA ARG A 101 5.91 -0.62 16.48
C ARG A 101 6.61 -1.96 16.69
N LEU A 102 5.84 -3.05 16.77
CA LEU A 102 6.39 -4.40 16.94
C LEU A 102 7.31 -4.82 15.78
N LEU A 103 6.97 -4.41 14.56
CA LEU A 103 7.71 -4.75 13.34
C LEU A 103 8.72 -3.68 12.91
N GLY A 104 8.92 -2.61 13.69
CA GLY A 104 9.83 -1.51 13.33
C GLY A 104 9.47 -0.75 12.05
N TYR A 105 8.20 -0.78 11.62
CA TYR A 105 7.74 -0.04 10.45
C TYR A 105 7.40 1.42 10.80
N PRO A 106 7.44 2.34 9.82
CA PRO A 106 7.05 3.73 10.05
C PRO A 106 5.64 3.84 10.65
N PRO A 107 5.44 4.66 11.70
CA PRO A 107 6.34 5.74 12.15
C PRO A 107 7.38 5.34 13.23
N SER A 108 7.45 4.08 13.64
CA SER A 108 8.35 3.63 14.72
C SER A 108 9.79 3.33 14.31
N GLY A 109 10.03 3.30 13.00
CA GLY A 109 11.33 3.16 12.37
C GLY A 109 11.29 3.82 11.00
N VAL A 110 12.37 3.72 10.25
CA VAL A 110 12.51 4.37 8.95
C VAL A 110 12.77 3.37 7.84
N LEU A 111 12.32 3.69 6.62
CA LEU A 111 12.50 2.83 5.45
C LEU A 111 13.30 3.54 4.36
N ALA A 112 13.99 2.75 3.55
CA ALA A 112 14.40 3.16 2.22
C ALA A 112 14.24 2.00 1.24
N ARG A 113 13.98 2.33 -0.02
CA ARG A 113 13.94 1.36 -1.10
C ARG A 113 15.00 1.69 -2.14
N LEU A 114 15.80 0.70 -2.48
CA LEU A 114 16.72 0.74 -3.60
C LEU A 114 16.05 0.06 -4.78
N LEU A 115 15.99 0.74 -5.92
CA LEU A 115 15.46 0.19 -7.16
C LEU A 115 16.57 0.10 -8.21
N ILE A 116 16.78 -1.11 -8.72
CA ILE A 116 17.75 -1.42 -9.76
C ILE A 116 16.98 -1.86 -11.00
N ALA A 117 17.28 -1.25 -12.14
CA ALA A 117 16.68 -1.60 -13.42
C ALA A 117 17.75 -1.89 -14.48
N ASP A 118 17.65 -3.03 -15.16
CA ASP A 118 18.60 -3.44 -16.21
C ASP A 118 17.89 -4.13 -17.38
N PRO A 119 18.31 -3.95 -18.65
CA PRO A 119 17.76 -4.72 -19.76
C PRO A 119 17.96 -6.24 -19.61
N ASP A 120 19.00 -6.67 -18.90
CA ASP A 120 19.28 -8.08 -18.63
C ASP A 120 18.88 -8.47 -17.20
N ARG A 121 18.19 -9.61 -17.08
CA ARG A 121 17.69 -10.08 -15.79
C ARG A 121 18.82 -10.52 -14.86
N GLY A 122 19.84 -11.19 -15.40
CA GLY A 122 21.00 -11.65 -14.63
C GLY A 122 21.76 -10.47 -14.02
N ARG A 123 22.08 -9.46 -14.84
CA ARG A 123 22.73 -8.23 -14.38
C ARG A 123 21.88 -7.45 -13.37
N ALA A 124 20.56 -7.37 -13.55
CA ALA A 124 19.69 -6.75 -12.56
C ALA A 124 19.83 -7.44 -11.20
N ASN A 125 19.74 -8.77 -11.16
CA ASN A 125 19.91 -9.55 -9.93
C ASN A 125 21.30 -9.40 -9.31
N THR A 126 22.37 -9.49 -10.10
CA THR A 126 23.75 -9.33 -9.61
C THR A 126 23.98 -7.94 -9.02
N ARG A 127 23.51 -6.89 -9.70
CA ARG A 127 23.59 -5.51 -9.20
C ARG A 127 22.74 -5.31 -7.95
N GLY A 128 21.56 -5.93 -7.88
CA GLY A 128 20.71 -5.93 -6.69
C GLY A 128 21.37 -6.62 -5.49
N ALA A 129 22.03 -7.76 -5.71
CA ALA A 129 22.76 -8.47 -4.67
C ALA A 129 23.95 -7.66 -4.17
N ALA A 130 24.71 -7.03 -5.08
CA ALA A 130 25.80 -6.14 -4.73
C ALA A 130 25.31 -4.90 -3.95
N ALA A 131 24.19 -4.31 -4.34
CA ALA A 131 23.57 -3.22 -3.60
C ALA A 131 23.13 -3.64 -2.20
N ALA A 132 22.49 -4.82 -2.06
CA ALA A 132 22.09 -5.36 -0.77
C ALA A 132 23.28 -5.61 0.15
N GLU A 133 24.39 -6.15 -0.37
CA GLU A 133 25.61 -6.35 0.40
C GLU A 133 26.25 -5.04 0.83
N ALA A 134 26.34 -4.06 -0.06
CA ALA A 134 26.98 -2.77 0.22
C ALA A 134 26.30 -2.01 1.36
N VAL A 135 24.96 -2.11 1.47
CA VAL A 135 24.18 -1.41 2.50
C VAL A 135 24.00 -2.21 3.78
N ARG A 136 24.55 -3.43 3.89
CA ARG A 136 24.49 -4.21 5.14
C ARG A 136 25.40 -3.57 6.19
N THR A 137 24.79 -2.90 7.16
CA THR A 137 25.45 -2.26 8.30
C THR A 137 24.81 -2.73 9.62
N ALA A 138 25.50 -2.54 10.74
CA ALA A 138 24.92 -2.86 12.04
C ALA A 138 23.68 -1.98 12.29
N GLY A 139 22.58 -2.59 12.75
CA GLY A 139 21.33 -1.88 13.04
C GLY A 139 20.41 -1.67 11.83
N VAL A 140 20.77 -2.16 10.64
CA VAL A 140 19.95 -2.03 9.43
C VAL A 140 19.54 -3.41 8.91
N ASP A 141 18.24 -3.66 8.88
CA ASP A 141 17.66 -4.83 8.22
C ASP A 141 17.64 -4.59 6.71
N VAL A 142 18.16 -5.56 5.94
CA VAL A 142 18.22 -5.50 4.48
C VAL A 142 17.42 -6.66 3.89
N PHE A 143 16.32 -6.34 3.21
CA PHE A 143 15.44 -7.30 2.56
C PHE A 143 15.70 -7.36 1.06
N GLY A 144 15.99 -8.56 0.56
CA GLY A 144 16.22 -8.85 -0.84
C GLY A 144 17.69 -9.08 -1.20
N PRO A 145 18.05 -9.01 -2.50
CA PRO A 145 17.25 -8.48 -3.61
C PRO A 145 16.01 -9.32 -3.93
N LEU A 146 14.91 -8.64 -4.22
CA LEU A 146 13.64 -9.24 -4.64
C LEU A 146 13.21 -8.64 -5.98
N PRO A 147 12.48 -9.37 -6.84
CA PRO A 147 11.79 -8.76 -7.96
C PRO A 147 10.90 -7.61 -7.47
N ALA A 148 10.92 -6.46 -8.14
CA ALA A 148 9.93 -5.41 -7.87
C ALA A 148 8.53 -5.93 -8.20
N TYR A 149 7.48 -5.38 -7.58
CA TYR A 149 6.09 -5.80 -7.82
C TYR A 149 5.74 -5.83 -9.32
N VAL A 150 6.14 -4.78 -10.05
CA VAL A 150 6.23 -4.83 -11.53
C VAL A 150 7.65 -5.20 -11.94
N ALA A 151 7.89 -6.50 -12.12
CA ALA A 151 9.20 -7.09 -12.36
C ALA A 151 9.86 -6.67 -13.69
N ARG A 152 9.07 -6.24 -14.69
CA ARG A 152 9.59 -5.73 -15.97
C ARG A 152 8.78 -4.53 -16.45
N ARG A 153 9.45 -3.41 -16.76
CA ARG A 153 8.82 -2.19 -17.28
C ARG A 153 9.72 -1.53 -18.32
N ALA A 154 9.15 -1.10 -19.44
CA ALA A 154 9.89 -0.47 -20.54
C ALA A 154 11.14 -1.26 -20.98
N GLY A 155 10.98 -2.58 -21.15
CA GLY A 155 12.05 -3.49 -21.56
C GLY A 155 13.05 -3.88 -20.47
N ARG A 156 13.05 -3.22 -19.30
CA ARG A 156 14.04 -3.44 -18.22
C ARG A 156 13.46 -4.29 -17.08
N TRP A 157 14.26 -5.24 -16.61
CA TRP A 157 14.01 -6.02 -15.40
C TRP A 157 14.32 -5.19 -14.17
N ARG A 158 13.42 -5.24 -13.19
CA ARG A 158 13.45 -4.42 -11.98
C ARG A 158 13.59 -5.32 -10.75
N VAL A 159 14.61 -5.04 -9.95
CA VAL A 159 14.80 -5.64 -8.63
C VAL A 159 14.87 -4.55 -7.59
N GLN A 160 14.43 -4.86 -6.39
CA GLN A 160 14.44 -3.95 -5.27
C GLN A 160 15.13 -4.56 -4.04
N VAL A 161 15.73 -3.68 -3.25
CA VAL A 161 16.22 -3.96 -1.91
C VAL A 161 15.53 -2.99 -0.98
N VAL A 162 14.98 -3.48 0.12
CA VAL A 162 14.33 -2.63 1.13
C VAL A 162 15.20 -2.59 2.37
N LEU A 163 15.46 -1.40 2.88
CA LEU A 163 16.17 -1.16 4.12
C LEU A 163 15.17 -0.75 5.19
N ARG A 164 15.33 -1.28 6.39
CA ARG A 164 14.63 -0.83 7.59
C ARG A 164 15.66 -0.57 8.69
N ALA A 165 15.57 0.59 9.33
CA ALA A 165 16.45 0.98 10.42
C ALA A 165 15.64 1.60 11.56
N ALA A 166 16.23 1.69 12.75
CA ALA A 166 15.57 2.29 13.91
C ALA A 166 15.45 3.81 13.79
N ASP A 167 16.45 4.46 13.16
CA ASP A 167 16.54 5.92 13.05
C ASP A 167 17.13 6.38 11.71
N VAL A 168 17.09 7.69 11.49
CA VAL A 168 17.49 8.33 10.23
C VAL A 168 19.00 8.22 10.01
N GLU A 169 19.78 8.27 11.09
CA GLU A 169 21.24 8.21 11.10
C GLU A 169 21.74 6.86 10.58
N GLN A 170 21.26 5.75 11.15
CA GLN A 170 21.59 4.39 10.71
C GLN A 170 21.23 4.17 9.23
N ARG A 171 20.05 4.66 8.82
CA ARG A 171 19.63 4.60 7.42
C ARG A 171 20.57 5.42 6.53
N ALA A 172 20.94 6.63 6.93
CA ALA A 172 21.82 7.51 6.15
C ALA A 172 23.21 6.89 5.96
N GLU A 173 23.77 6.28 7.02
CA GLU A 173 25.04 5.55 6.95
C GLU A 173 25.00 4.39 5.95
N ALA A 174 23.90 3.63 5.93
CA ALA A 174 23.71 2.56 4.95
C ALA A 174 23.54 3.13 3.53
N LEU A 175 22.75 4.19 3.36
CA LEU A 175 22.52 4.82 2.06
C LEU A 175 23.77 5.45 1.45
N ALA A 176 24.73 5.90 2.26
CA ALA A 176 26.02 6.41 1.81
C ALA A 176 26.87 5.34 1.08
N ARG A 177 26.55 4.06 1.25
CA ARG A 177 27.25 2.92 0.63
C ARG A 177 26.58 2.42 -0.65
N VAL A 178 25.45 3.02 -1.05
CA VAL A 178 24.70 2.59 -2.22
C VAL A 178 25.55 2.75 -3.49
N PRO A 179 25.71 1.69 -4.32
CA PRO A 179 26.45 1.78 -5.57
C PRO A 179 25.84 2.80 -6.55
N ALA A 180 26.69 3.42 -7.37
CA ALA A 180 26.24 4.35 -8.41
C ALA A 180 25.22 3.71 -9.38
N GLY A 181 24.24 4.51 -9.81
CA GLY A 181 23.20 4.06 -10.76
C GLY A 181 22.11 3.17 -10.15
N VAL A 182 21.99 3.17 -8.81
CA VAL A 182 20.85 2.63 -8.06
C VAL A 182 19.93 3.79 -7.68
N ALA A 183 18.64 3.68 -7.95
CA ALA A 183 17.67 4.70 -7.53
C ALA A 183 17.31 4.49 -6.05
N ILE A 184 17.33 5.57 -5.28
CA ILE A 184 17.02 5.56 -3.84
C ILE A 184 15.69 6.28 -3.63
N ASP A 185 14.80 5.65 -2.88
CA ASP A 185 13.50 6.16 -2.50
C ASP A 185 13.42 6.12 -0.96
N VAL A 186 13.53 7.29 -0.33
CA VAL A 186 13.59 7.46 1.13
C VAL A 186 12.17 7.62 1.65
N ASP A 187 11.81 6.86 2.68
CA ASP A 187 10.45 6.82 3.23
C ASP A 187 9.37 6.60 2.15
N PRO A 188 9.46 5.49 1.38
CA PRO A 188 8.57 5.27 0.26
C PRO A 188 7.12 5.20 0.72
N GLU A 189 6.23 5.89 -0.01
CA GLU A 189 4.77 5.79 0.19
C GLU A 189 4.24 4.37 -0.07
N SER A 190 4.98 3.58 -0.87
CA SER A 190 4.67 2.21 -1.25
C SER A 190 5.92 1.38 -1.55
N LEU A 191 5.87 0.08 -1.29
CA LEU A 191 6.91 -0.89 -1.71
C LEU A 191 6.59 -1.58 -3.05
N LEU A 192 5.56 -1.12 -3.76
CA LEU A 192 5.12 -1.62 -5.07
C LEU A 192 5.87 -0.97 -6.26
#